data_AF-A0A1Y3AS31-F1
#
_entry.id   AF-A0A1Y3AS31-F1
#
_cell.length_a   1.000
_cell.length_b   1.000
_cell.length_c   1.000
_cell.angle_alpha   90.00
_cell.angle_beta   90.00
_cell.angle_gamma   90.00
#
_symmetry.space_group_name_H-M   'P 1'
#
loop_
_entity.id
_entity.type
_entity.pdbx_description
1 polymer ?
#
loop_
_entity_poly.entity_id
_entity_poly.type
_entity_poly.pdbx_seq_one_letter_code
_entity_poly.pdbx_strand_id
1 'polypeptide(L)'
;MFSLYDAMAAIELMDPKMDAGMMGNKNKKIGKFEDMINEKLIKIDSFTIEELIGIIDDTFSCLVTWMNGHSLAQTMFINVFLHNPKLICDKTLKTFCLTMLKIVDMINNFIGRASVYEEEDFQSKTYGFDLANNVNISKILPMLKVIEDEIRTEIEKSPVNDNHDDDRQMKCEALLIRIRFT
;
A
#
# COMPACT_ATOMS: atom_id res chain seq x y z
N MET A 1 -25.96 30.41 -5.16
CA MET A 1 -27.04 30.50 -4.16
C MET A 1 -26.97 29.21 -3.37
N PHE A 2 -26.85 29.27 -2.04
CA PHE A 2 -26.76 28.08 -1.18
C PHE A 2 -28.17 27.59 -0.85
N SER A 3 -28.44 26.30 -1.04
CA SER A 3 -29.76 25.69 -0.80
C SER A 3 -29.77 24.88 0.50
N LEU A 4 -30.97 24.59 1.03
CA LEU A 4 -31.12 23.71 2.19
C LEU A 4 -30.64 22.27 1.90
N TYR A 5 -30.67 21.85 0.64
CA TYR A 5 -30.12 20.56 0.22
C TYR A 5 -28.60 20.51 0.38
N ASP A 6 -27.90 21.60 0.04
CA ASP A 6 -26.45 21.72 0.25
C ASP A 6 -26.10 21.69 1.76
N ALA A 7 -27.00 22.18 2.62
CA ALA A 7 -26.84 22.11 4.07
C ALA A 7 -26.93 20.69 4.64
N MET A 8 -27.60 19.75 3.94
CA MET A 8 -27.70 18.35 4.40
C MET A 8 -26.37 17.59 4.27
N ALA A 9 -25.51 18.00 3.33
CA ALA A 9 -24.17 17.43 3.15
C ALA A 9 -23.08 18.18 3.93
N ALA A 10 -23.44 19.26 4.64
CA ALA A 10 -22.49 20.05 5.40
C ALA A 10 -21.98 19.27 6.62
N ILE A 11 -20.68 19.39 6.89
CA ILE A 11 -20.06 18.80 8.07
C ILE A 11 -20.41 19.67 9.29
N GLU A 12 -20.98 19.04 10.32
CA GLU A 12 -21.24 19.69 11.61
C GLU A 12 -19.97 19.70 12.46
N LEU A 13 -19.45 20.90 12.70
CA LEU A 13 -18.29 21.09 13.57
C LEU A 13 -18.66 20.77 15.02
N MET A 14 -17.71 20.23 15.78
CA MET A 14 -17.90 19.84 17.18
C MET A 14 -18.87 18.67 17.43
N ASP A 15 -19.30 17.95 16.40
CA ASP A 15 -19.99 16.68 16.57
C ASP A 15 -18.98 15.50 16.47
N PRO A 16 -18.90 14.59 17.46
CA PRO A 16 -17.93 13.50 17.46
C PRO A 16 -18.02 12.51 16.30
N LYS A 17 -19.13 12.46 15.56
CA LYS A 17 -19.33 11.57 14.41
C LYS A 17 -19.09 12.27 13.08
N MET A 18 -19.40 13.56 12.99
CA MET A 18 -19.28 14.34 11.75
C MET A 18 -17.94 15.07 11.64
N ASP A 19 -17.35 15.46 12.77
CA ASP A 19 -16.08 16.19 12.82
C ASP A 19 -14.90 15.25 13.12
N ALA A 20 -14.13 14.91 12.09
CA ALA A 20 -12.92 14.10 12.23
C ALA A 20 -11.88 14.74 13.18
N GLY A 21 -11.93 16.06 13.41
CA GLY A 21 -11.09 16.77 14.38
C GLY A 21 -11.52 16.56 15.84
N MET A 22 -12.77 16.14 16.08
CA MET A 22 -13.31 15.85 17.42
C MET A 22 -12.98 14.45 17.92
N MET A 23 -12.77 13.48 17.03
CA MET A 23 -12.22 12.16 17.35
C MET A 23 -10.78 12.35 17.79
N GLY A 24 -10.63 12.80 19.03
CA GLY A 24 -9.38 13.26 19.57
C GLY A 24 -8.32 12.19 19.41
N ASN A 25 -7.29 12.51 18.65
CA ASN A 25 -5.98 11.91 18.70
C ASN A 25 -5.34 12.22 20.06
N LYS A 26 -6.01 11.85 21.18
CA LYS A 26 -5.65 12.30 22.52
C LYS A 26 -4.28 11.77 22.95
N ASN A 27 -3.75 10.72 22.28
CA ASN A 27 -2.47 10.08 22.63
C ASN A 27 -1.54 9.68 21.45
N LYS A 28 -1.95 9.81 20.17
CA LYS A 28 -1.07 9.51 19.03
C LYS A 28 -1.09 10.67 18.05
N LYS A 29 0.03 11.36 17.87
CA LYS A 29 0.22 12.19 16.69
C LYS A 29 0.27 11.25 15.49
N ILE A 30 -0.79 11.23 14.68
CA ILE A 30 -0.70 10.62 13.35
C ILE A 30 0.09 11.62 12.51
N GLY A 31 1.42 11.45 12.52
CA GLY A 31 2.32 12.22 11.69
C GLY A 31 2.17 11.83 10.23
N LYS A 32 2.56 12.71 9.31
CA LYS A 32 2.75 12.29 7.92
C LYS A 32 3.89 11.28 7.87
N PHE A 33 3.97 10.50 6.80
CA PHE A 33 5.05 9.53 6.63
C PHE A 33 6.45 10.15 6.84
N GLU A 34 6.66 11.36 6.34
CA GLU A 34 7.91 12.13 6.52
C GLU A 34 8.19 12.46 7.99
N ASP A 35 7.17 12.87 8.76
CA ASP A 35 7.30 13.18 10.18
C ASP A 35 7.63 11.90 10.98
N MET A 36 6.98 10.79 10.63
CA MET A 36 7.21 9.49 11.28
C MET A 36 8.61 8.95 11.02
N ILE A 37 9.18 9.23 9.85
CA ILE A 37 10.57 8.94 9.50
C ILE A 37 11.52 9.77 10.36
N ASN A 38 11.28 11.08 10.46
CA ASN A 38 12.10 12.00 11.26
C ASN A 38 12.10 11.63 12.75
N GLU A 39 10.94 11.23 13.27
CA GLU A 39 10.76 10.78 14.65
C GLU A 39 11.23 9.32 14.88
N LYS A 40 11.71 8.63 13.83
CA LYS A 40 12.14 7.21 13.86
C LYS A 40 11.08 6.25 14.40
N LEU A 41 9.80 6.56 14.18
CA LEU A 41 8.68 5.72 14.61
C LEU A 41 8.47 4.50 13.70
N ILE A 42 8.96 4.56 12.46
CA ILE A 42 8.82 3.49 11.47
C ILE A 42 10.21 3.06 10.99
N LYS A 43 10.35 1.76 10.77
CA LYS A 43 11.50 1.16 10.11
C LYS A 43 11.45 1.44 8.60
N ILE A 44 12.57 1.89 8.03
CA ILE A 44 12.67 2.29 6.62
C ILE A 44 13.60 1.35 5.83
N ASP A 45 14.47 0.65 6.57
CA ASP A 45 15.53 -0.21 6.04
C ASP A 45 15.64 -1.49 6.89
N SER A 46 16.29 -2.51 6.33
CA SER A 46 16.64 -3.78 7.00
C SER A 46 15.43 -4.62 7.43
N PHE A 47 14.37 -4.71 6.62
CA PHE A 47 13.22 -5.57 6.92
C PHE A 47 13.61 -7.05 6.93
N THR A 48 13.03 -7.82 7.85
CA THR A 48 13.14 -9.28 7.77
C THR A 48 12.20 -9.80 6.69
N ILE A 49 12.49 -10.99 6.16
CA ILE A 49 11.64 -11.62 5.14
C ILE A 49 10.21 -11.81 5.67
N GLU A 50 10.07 -12.13 6.97
CA GLU A 50 8.77 -12.26 7.63
C GLU A 50 7.99 -10.95 7.68
N GLU A 51 8.66 -9.84 8.04
CA GLU A 51 8.04 -8.51 8.05
C GLU A 51 7.58 -8.12 6.64
N LEU A 52 8.40 -8.39 5.61
CA LEU A 52 8.05 -8.12 4.22
C LEU A 52 6.81 -8.94 3.80
N ILE A 53 6.79 -10.23 4.10
CA ILE A 53 5.65 -11.11 3.79
C ILE A 53 4.38 -10.59 4.48
N GLY A 54 4.46 -10.24 5.76
CA GLY A 54 3.32 -9.71 6.51
C GLY A 54 2.77 -8.42 5.89
N ILE A 55 3.64 -7.46 5.57
CA ILE A 55 3.24 -6.20 4.92
C ILE A 55 2.60 -6.47 3.56
N ILE A 56 3.16 -7.39 2.77
CA ILE A 56 2.65 -7.73 1.45
C ILE A 56 1.26 -8.38 1.54
N ASP A 57 1.09 -9.35 2.43
CA ASP A 57 -0.19 -10.07 2.62
C ASP A 57 -1.29 -9.14 3.13
N ASP A 58 -0.98 -8.28 4.10
CA ASP A 58 -1.92 -7.26 4.58
C ASP A 58 -2.30 -6.27 3.48
N THR A 59 -1.34 -5.89 2.63
CA THR A 59 -1.60 -5.00 1.48
C THR A 59 -2.51 -5.66 0.44
N PHE A 60 -2.33 -6.96 0.17
CA PHE A 60 -3.24 -7.70 -0.71
C PHE A 60 -4.65 -7.82 -0.11
N SER A 61 -4.77 -8.07 1.19
CA SER A 61 -6.05 -8.07 1.89
C SER A 61 -6.76 -6.71 1.78
N CYS A 62 -6.01 -5.61 1.91
CA CYS A 62 -6.53 -4.26 1.69
C CYS A 62 -7.00 -4.05 0.25
N LEU A 63 -6.27 -4.57 -0.74
CA LEU A 63 -6.66 -4.47 -2.15
C LEU A 63 -7.97 -5.21 -2.41
N VAL A 64 -8.11 -6.45 -1.93
CA VAL A 64 -9.35 -7.23 -2.07
C VAL A 64 -10.52 -6.52 -1.37
N THR A 65 -10.28 -5.96 -0.19
CA THR A 65 -11.30 -5.18 0.54
C THR A 65 -11.74 -3.95 -0.25
N TRP A 66 -10.80 -3.23 -0.89
CA TRP A 66 -11.13 -2.12 -1.79
C TRP A 66 -11.96 -2.61 -2.99
N MET A 67 -11.59 -3.75 -3.57
CA MET A 67 -12.34 -4.35 -4.68
C MET A 67 -13.78 -4.72 -4.32
N ASN A 68 -14.08 -4.94 -3.04
CA ASN A 68 -15.45 -5.17 -2.54
C ASN A 68 -16.27 -3.87 -2.33
N GLY A 69 -15.77 -2.71 -2.72
CA GLY A 69 -16.50 -1.43 -2.70
C GLY A 69 -16.18 -0.51 -1.51
N HIS A 70 -15.25 -0.90 -0.63
CA HIS A 70 -14.80 -0.03 0.46
C HIS A 70 -13.95 1.14 -0.06
N SER A 71 -13.78 2.19 0.75
CA SER A 71 -12.98 3.36 0.37
C SER A 71 -11.49 3.06 0.32
N LEU A 72 -10.82 3.53 -0.75
CA LEU A 72 -9.37 3.42 -0.92
C LEU A 72 -8.59 4.07 0.23
N ALA A 73 -9.10 5.18 0.80
CA ALA A 73 -8.50 5.85 1.95
C ALA A 73 -8.57 5.00 3.24
N GLN A 74 -9.56 4.13 3.36
CA GLN A 74 -9.80 3.28 4.54
C GLN A 74 -9.23 1.87 4.40
N THR A 75 -8.75 1.49 3.21
CA THR A 75 -8.18 0.18 2.92
C THR A 75 -6.71 0.30 2.54
N MET A 76 -6.38 0.61 1.29
CA MET A 76 -5.00 0.65 0.80
C MET A 76 -4.17 1.72 1.50
N PHE A 77 -4.69 2.95 1.63
CA PHE A 77 -3.91 4.05 2.21
C PHE A 77 -3.81 4.03 3.73
N ILE A 78 -4.32 3.01 4.41
CA ILE A 78 -3.92 2.74 5.80
C ILE A 78 -2.46 2.26 5.86
N ASN A 79 -1.97 1.64 4.77
CA ASN A 79 -0.56 1.32 4.62
C ASN A 79 0.23 2.59 4.31
N VAL A 80 0.96 3.07 5.31
CA VAL A 80 1.74 4.31 5.25
C VAL A 80 2.88 4.24 4.22
N PHE A 81 3.40 3.05 3.92
CA PHE A 81 4.47 2.87 2.92
C PHE A 81 4.03 3.26 1.51
N LEU A 82 2.73 3.19 1.21
CA LEU A 82 2.17 3.60 -0.09
C LEU A 82 2.10 5.11 -0.27
N HIS A 83 2.21 5.91 0.80
CA HIS A 83 2.06 7.37 0.71
C HIS A 83 3.24 8.02 -0.02
N ASN A 84 4.46 7.55 0.23
CA ASN A 84 5.65 8.02 -0.47
C ASN A 84 6.74 6.93 -0.58
N PRO A 85 6.63 6.02 -1.57
CA PRO A 85 7.56 4.91 -1.74
C PRO A 85 9.02 5.34 -2.01
N LYS A 86 9.26 6.61 -2.36
CA LYS A 86 10.61 7.11 -2.68
C LYS A 86 11.53 7.10 -1.47
N LEU A 87 10.96 7.31 -0.27
CA LEU A 87 11.70 7.39 0.99
C LEU A 87 12.01 6.01 1.60
N ILE A 88 11.46 4.93 1.04
CA ILE A 88 11.75 3.56 1.48
C ILE A 88 13.16 3.18 1.00
N CYS A 89 14.00 2.70 1.92
CA CYS A 89 15.37 2.26 1.62
C CYS A 89 15.40 0.82 1.13
N ASP A 90 14.53 -0.03 1.68
CA ASP A 90 14.39 -1.43 1.28
C ASP A 90 13.89 -1.53 -0.18
N LYS A 91 14.72 -2.10 -1.05
CA LYS A 91 14.45 -2.18 -2.50
C LYS A 91 13.21 -3.02 -2.80
N THR A 92 13.04 -4.12 -2.07
CA THR A 92 11.96 -5.10 -2.24
C THR A 92 10.63 -4.44 -1.93
N LEU A 93 10.50 -3.86 -0.74
CA LEU A 93 9.30 -3.15 -0.31
C LEU A 93 9.01 -1.94 -1.20
N LYS A 94 10.03 -1.14 -1.54
CA LYS A 94 9.87 0.01 -2.43
C LYS A 94 9.29 -0.37 -3.78
N THR A 95 9.82 -1.41 -4.41
CA THR A 95 9.37 -1.85 -5.73
C THR A 95 7.98 -2.47 -5.67
N PHE A 96 7.69 -3.24 -4.61
CA PHE A 96 6.35 -3.73 -4.33
C PHE A 96 5.34 -2.58 -4.19
N CYS A 97 5.63 -1.57 -3.36
CA CYS A 97 4.75 -0.40 -3.17
C CYS A 97 4.49 0.35 -4.48
N LEU A 98 5.53 0.59 -5.30
CA LEU A 98 5.37 1.22 -6.62
C LEU A 98 4.48 0.38 -7.56
N THR A 99 4.64 -0.94 -7.51
CA THR A 99 3.82 -1.87 -8.31
C THR A 99 2.36 -1.82 -7.88
N MET A 100 2.09 -1.86 -6.56
CA MET A 100 0.74 -1.79 -6.01
C MET A 100 0.03 -0.47 -6.36
N LEU A 101 0.72 0.68 -6.23
CA LEU A 101 0.16 1.96 -6.66
C LEU A 101 -0.22 1.96 -8.14
N LYS A 102 0.59 1.31 -8.98
CA LYS A 102 0.31 1.22 -10.41
C LYS A 102 -0.84 0.26 -10.73
N ILE A 103 -0.99 -0.82 -9.98
CA ILE A 103 -2.16 -1.70 -10.05
C ILE A 103 -3.43 -0.94 -9.68
N VAL A 104 -3.40 -0.17 -8.59
CA VAL A 104 -4.54 0.68 -8.16
C VAL A 104 -4.89 1.71 -9.24
N ASP A 105 -3.90 2.37 -9.84
CA ASP A 105 -4.11 3.29 -10.98
C ASP A 105 -4.75 2.59 -12.18
N MET A 106 -4.26 1.41 -12.56
CA MET A 106 -4.84 0.63 -13.66
C MET A 106 -6.30 0.24 -13.37
N ILE A 107 -6.58 -0.25 -12.16
CA ILE A 107 -7.94 -0.61 -11.73
C ILE A 107 -8.86 0.60 -11.81
N ASN A 108 -8.45 1.76 -11.27
CA ASN A 108 -9.22 3.00 -11.36
C ASN A 108 -9.50 3.41 -12.82
N ASN A 109 -8.51 3.29 -13.69
CA ASN A 109 -8.69 3.57 -15.13
C ASN A 109 -9.68 2.61 -15.80
N PHE A 110 -9.70 1.33 -15.42
CA PHE A 110 -10.67 0.37 -15.96
C PHE A 110 -12.08 0.66 -15.45
N ILE A 111 -12.23 0.91 -14.16
CA ILE A 111 -13.52 1.21 -13.52
C ILE A 111 -14.12 2.49 -14.08
N GLY A 112 -13.30 3.54 -14.26
CA GLY A 112 -13.74 4.78 -14.91
C GLY A 112 -14.24 4.59 -16.35
N ARG A 113 -13.82 3.52 -17.04
CA ARG A 113 -14.31 3.17 -18.38
C ARG A 113 -15.51 2.22 -18.37
N ALA A 114 -15.75 1.54 -17.25
CA ALA A 114 -16.79 0.52 -17.12
C ALA A 114 -18.21 1.11 -16.92
N SER A 115 -18.35 2.44 -16.91
CA SER A 115 -19.63 3.13 -16.69
C SER A 115 -20.36 2.69 -15.41
N VAL A 116 -19.60 2.42 -14.36
CA VAL A 116 -20.16 2.08 -13.03
C VAL A 116 -20.60 3.33 -12.28
N TYR A 117 -21.51 3.18 -11.32
CA TYR A 117 -21.97 4.27 -10.47
C TYR A 117 -21.06 4.42 -9.25
N GLU A 118 -20.54 5.63 -9.04
CA GLU A 118 -19.67 5.97 -7.91
C GLU A 118 -20.46 5.87 -6.59
N GLU A 119 -19.86 5.25 -5.56
CA GLU A 119 -20.45 5.01 -4.23
C GLU A 119 -21.59 3.98 -4.17
N GLU A 120 -22.10 3.50 -5.31
CA GLU A 120 -23.03 2.37 -5.38
C GLU A 120 -22.30 1.07 -5.73
N ASP A 121 -21.60 1.06 -6.87
CA ASP A 121 -20.87 -0.11 -7.36
C ASP A 121 -19.42 -0.11 -6.87
N PHE A 122 -18.79 1.06 -6.83
CA PHE A 122 -17.37 1.18 -6.51
C PHE A 122 -16.98 2.57 -5.98
N GLN A 123 -16.00 2.62 -5.08
CA GLN A 123 -15.43 3.85 -4.53
C GLN A 123 -14.04 4.11 -5.15
N SER A 124 -14.02 4.88 -6.25
CA SER A 124 -12.78 5.17 -7.02
C SER A 124 -11.99 6.38 -6.53
N LYS A 125 -12.53 7.13 -5.55
CA LYS A 125 -11.90 8.34 -5.01
C LYS A 125 -10.53 8.04 -4.40
N THR A 126 -9.52 8.81 -4.82
CA THR A 126 -8.15 8.72 -4.32
C THR A 126 -7.85 9.69 -3.18
N TYR A 127 -8.78 10.57 -2.81
CA TYR A 127 -8.64 11.53 -1.71
C TYR A 127 -7.33 12.36 -1.72
N GLY A 128 -6.77 12.60 -2.91
CA GLY A 128 -5.55 13.40 -3.09
C GLY A 128 -4.24 12.63 -2.94
N PHE A 129 -4.26 11.32 -2.74
CA PHE A 129 -3.06 10.49 -2.74
C PHE A 129 -2.49 10.31 -4.17
N ASP A 130 -1.16 10.40 -4.32
CA ASP A 130 -0.47 10.17 -5.60
C ASP A 130 -0.29 8.66 -5.86
N LEU A 131 -0.82 8.18 -6.99
CA LEU A 131 -0.69 6.78 -7.43
C LEU A 131 0.62 6.52 -8.19
N ALA A 132 1.70 7.18 -7.76
CA ALA A 132 3.01 7.17 -8.42
C ALA A 132 2.95 7.50 -9.91
N ASN A 133 2.15 8.49 -10.31
CA ASN A 133 1.94 8.86 -11.71
C ASN A 133 3.23 9.24 -12.45
N ASN A 134 4.24 9.67 -11.69
CA ASN A 134 5.56 10.04 -12.19
C ASN A 134 6.46 8.83 -12.57
N VAL A 135 6.05 7.61 -12.23
CA VAL A 135 6.82 6.39 -12.50
C VAL A 135 6.09 5.55 -13.55
N ASN A 136 6.76 5.32 -14.69
CA ASN A 136 6.21 4.53 -15.78
C ASN A 136 6.40 3.02 -15.50
N ILE A 137 5.43 2.19 -15.92
CA ILE A 137 5.47 0.73 -15.87
C ILE A 137 6.76 0.19 -16.48
N SER A 138 7.25 0.79 -17.58
CA SER A 138 8.50 0.38 -18.23
C SER A 138 9.74 0.48 -17.33
N LYS A 139 9.69 1.28 -16.25
CA LYS A 139 10.74 1.35 -15.23
C LYS A 139 10.52 0.36 -14.08
N ILE A 140 9.26 0.05 -13.76
CA ILE A 140 8.89 -0.83 -12.64
C ILE A 140 9.17 -2.29 -13.00
N LEU A 141 8.85 -2.74 -14.21
CA LEU A 141 9.04 -4.13 -14.63
C LEU A 141 10.51 -4.60 -14.52
N PRO A 142 11.52 -3.84 -14.97
CA PRO A 142 12.92 -4.20 -14.74
C PRO A 142 13.29 -4.26 -13.26
N MET A 143 12.76 -3.35 -12.42
CA MET A 143 13.03 -3.36 -10.98
C MET A 143 12.48 -4.63 -10.31
N LEU A 144 11.26 -5.05 -10.69
CA LEU A 144 10.66 -6.30 -10.22
C LEU A 144 11.51 -7.51 -10.62
N LYS A 145 11.97 -7.55 -11.87
CA LYS A 145 12.80 -8.64 -12.37
C LYS A 145 14.13 -8.75 -11.62
N VAL A 146 14.78 -7.61 -11.35
CA VAL A 146 16.02 -7.60 -10.54
C VAL A 146 15.78 -8.19 -9.15
N ILE A 147 14.67 -7.84 -8.49
CA ILE A 147 14.33 -8.38 -7.16
C ILE A 147 14.03 -9.88 -7.23
N GLU A 148 13.30 -10.32 -8.28
CA GLU A 148 13.02 -11.73 -8.51
C GLU A 148 14.33 -12.55 -8.66
N ASP A 149 15.27 -12.04 -9.45
CA ASP A 149 16.57 -12.68 -9.68
C ASP A 149 17.46 -12.65 -8.41
N GLU A 150 17.41 -11.56 -7.63
CA GLU A 150 18.10 -11.45 -6.33
C GLU A 150 17.58 -12.50 -5.34
N ILE A 151 16.26 -12.64 -5.18
CA ILE A 151 15.64 -13.63 -4.29
C ILE A 151 15.94 -15.07 -4.75
N ARG A 152 15.90 -15.34 -6.06
CA ARG A 152 16.27 -16.66 -6.61
C ARG A 152 17.72 -17.03 -6.30
N THR A 153 18.62 -16.06 -6.46
CA THR A 153 20.04 -16.27 -6.15
C THR A 153 20.24 -16.53 -4.66
N GLU A 154 19.44 -15.92 -3.77
CA GLU A 154 19.48 -16.21 -2.33
C GLU A 154 18.99 -17.63 -2.02
N ILE A 155 17.95 -18.11 -2.71
CA ILE A 155 17.47 -19.50 -2.59
C ILE A 155 18.57 -20.49 -3.00
N GLU A 156 19.24 -20.24 -4.13
CA GLU A 156 20.30 -21.13 -4.65
C GLU A 156 21.57 -21.16 -3.77
N LYS A 157 21.83 -20.10 -3.00
CA LYS A 157 23.03 -19.98 -2.16
C LYS A 157 22.92 -20.67 -0.80
N SER A 158 21.72 -21.03 -0.34
CA SER A 158 21.54 -21.75 0.93
C SER A 158 21.81 -23.24 0.73
N PRO A 159 22.91 -23.82 1.27
CA PRO A 159 23.15 -25.25 1.18
C PRO A 159 22.13 -26.02 2.02
N VAL A 160 21.67 -27.16 1.49
CA VAL A 160 20.53 -28.00 1.94
C VAL A 160 20.68 -28.65 3.34
N ASN A 161 21.59 -28.21 4.22
CA ASN A 161 22.08 -29.07 5.32
C ASN A 161 21.95 -28.57 6.77
N ASP A 162 21.04 -27.64 7.08
CA ASP A 162 20.66 -27.34 8.46
C ASP A 162 19.14 -27.06 8.60
N ASN A 163 18.50 -27.54 9.67
CA ASN A 163 17.05 -27.36 9.91
C ASN A 163 16.62 -25.87 9.95
N HIS A 164 17.54 -24.95 10.23
CA HIS A 164 17.29 -23.51 10.19
C HIS A 164 17.37 -22.92 8.77
N ASP A 165 18.08 -23.56 7.85
CA ASP A 165 18.20 -23.11 6.46
C ASP A 165 16.96 -23.48 5.64
N ASP A 166 16.28 -24.58 5.97
CA ASP A 166 15.01 -24.99 5.35
C ASP A 166 13.89 -23.96 5.59
N ASP A 167 13.77 -23.45 6.82
CA ASP A 167 12.81 -22.40 7.18
C ASP A 167 13.11 -21.06 6.49
N ARG A 168 14.40 -20.74 6.31
CA ARG A 168 14.82 -19.52 5.60
C ARG A 168 14.55 -19.64 4.10
N GLN A 169 14.86 -20.79 3.50
CA GLN A 169 14.57 -21.06 2.10
C GLN A 169 13.07 -21.01 1.83
N MET A 170 12.25 -21.64 2.67
CA MET A 170 10.79 -21.61 2.56
C MET A 170 10.24 -20.17 2.59
N LYS A 171 10.81 -19.30 3.43
CA LYS A 171 10.44 -17.87 3.49
C LYS A 171 10.85 -17.11 2.22
N CYS A 172 12.03 -17.36 1.66
CA CYS A 172 12.44 -16.75 0.40
C CYS A 172 11.54 -17.18 -0.76
N GLU A 173 11.17 -18.45 -0.84
CA GLU A 173 10.22 -18.97 -1.82
C GLU A 173 8.83 -18.35 -1.66
N ALA A 174 8.36 -18.23 -0.41
CA ALA A 174 7.10 -17.58 -0.07
C ALA A 174 7.07 -16.10 -0.49
N LEU A 175 8.18 -15.38 -0.30
CA LEU A 175 8.34 -14.00 -0.76
C LEU A 175 8.35 -13.91 -2.30
N LEU A 176 9.07 -14.82 -2.96
CA LEU A 176 9.17 -14.88 -4.43
C LEU A 176 7.80 -15.03 -5.08
N ILE A 177 6.96 -15.93 -4.57
CA ILE A 177 5.60 -16.17 -5.10
C ILE A 177 4.75 -14.90 -5.03
N ARG A 178 4.91 -14.08 -3.99
CA ARG A 178 4.12 -12.86 -3.76
C ARG A 178 4.57 -11.66 -4.59
N ILE A 179 5.85 -11.63 -4.96
CA ILE A 179 6.45 -10.55 -5.75
C ILE A 179 6.41 -10.85 -7.27
N ARG A 180 6.13 -12.10 -7.64
CA ARG A 180 6.05 -12.51 -9.04
C ARG A 180 4.76 -11.99 -9.70
N PHE A 181 4.90 -10.95 -10.53
CA PHE A 181 3.82 -10.38 -11.36
C PHE A 181 3.88 -10.81 -12.84
N THR A 182 4.81 -11.71 -13.19
CA THR A 182 5.03 -12.29 -14.54
C THR A 182 4.79 -13.79 -14.53
#